data_AF-A0A3D0RH29-F1
#
_entry.id   AF-A0A3D0RH29-F1
#
_cell.length_a   1.000
_cell.length_b   1.000
_cell.length_c   1.000
_cell.angle_alpha   90.00
_cell.angle_beta   90.00
_cell.angle_gamma   90.00
#
_symmetry.space_group_name_H-M   'P 1'
#
loop_
_entity.id
_entity.type
_entity.pdbx_description
1 polymer ?
#
loop_
_entity_poly.entity_id
_entity_poly.type
_entity_poly.pdbx_seq_one_letter_code
_entity_poly.pdbx_strand_id
1 'polypeptide(L)'
;MTIRQAIQQISGFGYILNSLNILSPAGRKELFSLPFLTNRNDIETAMDETETAFNIVNTTENERLLSVLFSRLTQLRDISGTVRLLSTKNTLTDIELFEIKHFALLAESVRELAGQLKISFAAIPVLEKIIDILDPEKKRIPHFYVYDRYSPALAALRTQLSRMSGQECDEQETEPVRLQAQLLEDKIRKDLVQQLFPHAPALSKALH
;
A
#
# COMPACT_ATOMS: atom_id res chain seq x y z
N MET A 1 27.89 4.04 -4.30
CA MET A 1 27.80 4.24 -2.84
C MET A 1 26.37 4.63 -2.53
N THR A 2 25.75 4.06 -1.49
CA THR A 2 24.41 4.49 -1.03
C THR A 2 24.51 5.57 0.05
N ILE A 3 23.41 6.28 0.34
CA ILE A 3 23.34 7.22 1.46
C ILE A 3 23.71 6.53 2.78
N ARG A 4 23.28 5.28 3.00
CA ARG A 4 23.70 4.48 4.17
C ARG A 4 25.21 4.33 4.30
N GLN A 5 25.88 4.04 3.19
CA GLN A 5 27.35 3.91 3.17
C GLN A 5 28.03 5.27 3.37
N ALA A 6 27.47 6.33 2.78
CA ALA A 6 27.99 7.69 2.92
C ALA A 6 27.97 8.20 4.36
N ILE A 7 26.95 7.83 5.16
CA ILE A 7 26.88 8.17 6.60
C ILE A 7 28.12 7.69 7.37
N GLN A 8 28.68 6.53 6.99
CA GLN A 8 29.84 5.96 7.67
C GLN A 8 31.16 6.63 7.27
N GLN A 9 31.18 7.33 6.13
CA GLN A 9 32.40 7.90 5.54
C GLN A 9 32.47 9.42 5.72
N ILE A 10 31.32 10.11 5.75
CA ILE A 10 31.24 11.57 5.80
C ILE A 10 30.84 11.99 7.22
N SER A 11 31.80 12.59 7.94
CA SER A 11 31.57 13.10 9.29
C SER A 11 30.44 14.14 9.29
N GLY A 12 29.52 14.03 10.26
CA GLY A 12 28.37 14.93 10.38
C GLY A 12 27.21 14.66 9.42
N PHE A 13 27.36 13.80 8.39
CA PHE A 13 26.28 13.56 7.42
C PHE A 13 25.06 12.88 8.04
N GLY A 14 25.27 11.96 8.98
CA GLY A 14 24.18 11.34 9.73
C GLY A 14 23.36 12.34 10.57
N TYR A 15 23.99 13.42 11.06
CA TYR A 15 23.28 14.48 11.79
C TYR A 15 22.34 15.25 10.86
N ILE A 16 22.82 15.61 9.66
CA ILE A 16 22.01 16.31 8.64
C ILE A 16 20.81 15.45 8.24
N LEU A 17 21.00 14.15 7.98
CA LEU A 17 19.88 13.29 7.60
C LEU A 17 18.85 13.12 8.73
N ASN A 18 19.29 13.16 9.98
CA ASN A 18 18.39 13.09 11.13
C ASN A 18 17.62 14.38 11.39
N SER A 19 18.07 15.53 10.87
CA SER A 19 17.32 16.78 10.95
C SER A 19 16.23 16.91 9.89
N LEU A 20 16.21 16.02 8.88
CA LEU A 20 15.16 15.99 7.86
C LEU A 20 13.84 15.48 8.45
N ASN A 21 12.75 16.18 8.13
CA ASN A 21 11.40 15.78 8.52
C ASN A 21 10.83 14.71 7.57
N ILE A 22 11.34 13.47 7.69
CA ILE A 22 10.85 12.33 6.90
C ILE A 22 9.54 11.81 7.51
N LEU A 23 8.47 11.85 6.73
CA LEU A 23 7.10 11.64 7.21
C LEU A 23 6.74 10.17 7.48
N SER A 24 7.47 9.20 6.93
CA SER A 24 7.15 7.78 7.10
C SER A 24 8.39 6.90 7.32
N PRO A 25 8.25 5.77 8.05
CA PRO A 25 9.31 4.77 8.17
C PRO A 25 9.74 4.20 6.83
N ALA A 26 8.79 3.99 5.91
CA ALA A 26 9.06 3.54 4.55
C ALA A 26 9.93 4.55 3.77
N GLY A 27 9.58 5.84 3.82
CA GLY A 27 10.37 6.90 3.19
C GLY A 27 11.77 7.04 3.80
N ARG A 28 11.92 6.82 5.11
CA ARG A 28 13.24 6.82 5.76
C ARG A 28 14.10 5.65 5.33
N LYS A 29 13.50 4.46 5.19
CA LYS A 29 14.18 3.28 4.64
C LYS A 29 14.64 3.55 3.21
N GLU A 30 13.77 4.15 2.38
CA GLU A 30 14.07 4.49 0.99
C GLU A 30 15.20 5.51 0.87
N LEU A 31 15.16 6.58 1.67
CA LEU A 31 16.24 7.57 1.72
C LEU A 31 17.61 6.93 1.94
N PHE A 32 17.71 5.93 2.81
CA PHE A 32 18.98 5.25 3.07
C PHE A 32 19.43 4.31 1.96
N SER A 33 18.52 3.81 1.12
CA SER A 33 18.84 3.00 -0.07
C SER A 33 19.21 3.83 -1.29
N LEU A 34 18.85 5.12 -1.33
CA LEU A 34 19.18 5.99 -2.45
C LEU A 34 20.70 6.01 -2.72
N PRO A 35 21.09 6.11 -4.01
CA PRO A 35 22.48 6.31 -4.37
C PRO A 35 22.96 7.67 -3.86
N PHE A 36 24.20 7.72 -3.37
CA PHE A 36 24.88 8.98 -3.13
C PHE A 36 25.35 9.53 -4.49
N LEU A 37 24.71 10.59 -4.95
CA LEU A 37 24.93 11.16 -6.28
C LEU A 37 26.33 11.77 -6.37
N THR A 38 27.06 11.42 -7.44
CA THR A 38 28.38 11.98 -7.76
C THR A 38 28.46 12.49 -9.20
N ASN A 39 27.49 12.13 -10.04
CA ASN A 39 27.40 12.64 -11.40
C ASN A 39 26.74 14.02 -11.39
N ARG A 40 27.34 14.96 -12.12
CA ARG A 40 26.85 16.33 -12.23
C ARG A 40 25.39 16.42 -12.70
N ASN A 41 25.01 15.68 -13.74
CA ASN A 41 23.68 15.78 -14.35
C ASN A 41 22.60 15.26 -13.38
N ASP A 42 22.90 14.18 -12.64
CA ASP A 42 21.97 13.62 -11.65
C ASP A 42 21.78 14.60 -10.48
N ILE A 43 22.86 15.27 -10.06
CA ILE A 43 22.81 16.29 -9.00
C ILE A 43 22.00 17.50 -9.47
N GLU A 44 22.25 18.03 -10.66
CA GLU A 44 21.51 19.15 -11.24
C GLU A 44 20.01 18.82 -11.34
N THR A 45 19.66 17.62 -11.81
CA THR A 45 18.27 17.15 -11.86
C THR A 45 17.63 17.12 -10.47
N ALA A 46 18.30 16.52 -9.47
CA ALA A 46 17.78 16.45 -8.11
C ALA A 46 17.65 17.85 -7.46
N MET A 47 18.52 18.79 -7.82
CA MET A 47 18.43 20.18 -7.36
C MET A 47 17.22 20.89 -7.95
N ASP A 48 16.97 20.74 -9.26
CA ASP A 48 15.80 21.32 -9.93
C ASP A 48 14.47 20.77 -9.36
N GLU A 49 14.43 19.47 -9.08
CA GLU A 49 13.29 18.82 -8.41
C GLU A 49 13.08 19.37 -6.99
N THR A 50 14.17 19.57 -6.25
CA THR A 50 14.13 20.14 -4.89
C THR A 50 13.66 21.60 -4.91
N GLU A 51 14.12 22.41 -5.86
CA GLU A 51 13.67 23.80 -6.03
C GLU A 51 12.19 23.85 -6.39
N THR A 52 11.73 22.97 -7.28
CA THR A 52 10.31 22.83 -7.63
C THR A 52 9.49 22.47 -6.39
N ALA A 53 9.93 21.48 -5.61
CA ALA A 53 9.27 21.09 -4.36
C ALA A 53 9.22 22.25 -3.34
N PHE A 54 10.33 22.98 -3.20
CA PHE A 54 10.41 24.16 -2.32
C PHE A 54 9.39 25.23 -2.71
N ASN A 55 9.27 25.54 -4.00
CA ASN A 55 8.30 26.51 -4.48
C ASN A 55 6.85 26.05 -4.23
N ILE A 56 6.56 24.77 -4.45
CA ILE A 56 5.23 24.18 -4.17
C ILE A 56 4.90 24.32 -2.68
N VAL A 57 5.83 23.98 -1.79
CA VAL A 57 5.63 24.02 -0.34
C VAL A 57 5.44 25.44 0.20
N ASN A 58 6.12 26.43 -0.38
CA ASN A 58 6.01 27.83 0.04
C ASN A 58 4.88 28.61 -0.63
N THR A 59 4.13 27.98 -1.55
CA THR A 59 2.96 28.61 -2.18
C THR A 59 1.73 28.47 -1.26
N THR A 60 1.19 29.60 -0.81
CA THR A 60 0.08 29.66 0.17
C THR A 60 -1.19 28.92 -0.27
N GLU A 61 -1.48 28.94 -1.57
CA GLU A 61 -2.65 28.29 -2.18
C GLU A 61 -2.59 26.77 -2.02
N ASN A 62 -1.39 26.20 -1.87
CA ASN A 62 -1.16 24.77 -1.74
C ASN A 62 -1.30 24.27 -0.30
N GLU A 63 -1.37 25.15 0.71
CA GLU A 63 -1.29 24.79 2.13
C GLU A 63 -2.28 23.68 2.52
N ARG A 64 -3.54 23.80 2.07
CA ARG A 64 -4.57 22.79 2.33
C ARG A 64 -4.25 21.44 1.69
N LEU A 65 -3.83 21.44 0.42
CA LEU A 65 -3.48 20.22 -0.30
C LEU A 65 -2.24 19.55 0.30
N LEU A 66 -1.24 20.34 0.69
CA LEU A 66 -0.03 19.88 1.35
C LEU A 66 -0.32 19.28 2.72
N SER A 67 -1.20 19.89 3.50
CA SER A 67 -1.64 19.34 4.79
C SER A 67 -2.24 17.94 4.63
N VAL A 68 -3.11 17.76 3.63
CA VAL A 68 -3.69 16.44 3.31
C VAL A 68 -2.62 15.48 2.80
N LEU A 69 -1.74 15.92 1.87
CA LEU A 69 -0.66 15.10 1.33
C LEU A 69 0.27 14.59 2.45
N PHE A 70 0.70 15.46 3.34
CA PHE A 70 1.55 15.09 4.47
C PHE A 70 0.84 14.12 5.41
N SER A 71 -0.46 14.34 5.70
CA SER A 71 -1.28 13.41 6.48
C SER A 71 -1.43 12.04 5.81
N ARG A 72 -1.42 11.97 4.47
CA ARG A 72 -1.40 10.69 3.73
C ARG A 72 -0.03 10.03 3.83
N LEU A 73 1.04 10.78 3.59
CA LEU A 73 2.41 10.25 3.64
C LEU A 73 2.75 9.65 5.02
N THR A 74 2.25 10.20 6.12
CA THR A 74 2.47 9.61 7.47
C THR A 74 1.80 8.25 7.67
N GLN A 75 0.79 7.91 6.88
CA GLN A 75 0.11 6.61 6.92
C GLN A 75 0.86 5.54 6.12
N LEU A 76 1.88 5.91 5.35
CA LEU A 76 2.65 4.99 4.52
C LEU A 76 3.41 3.99 5.40
N ARG A 77 3.03 2.71 5.27
CA ARG A 77 3.70 1.58 5.91
C ARG A 77 4.63 0.88 4.92
N ASP A 78 5.66 0.24 5.46
CA ASP A 78 6.51 -0.64 4.67
C ASP A 78 5.80 -1.97 4.42
N ILE A 79 5.26 -2.14 3.21
CA ILE A 79 4.61 -3.39 2.77
C ILE A 79 5.51 -4.22 1.84
N SER A 80 6.83 -3.95 1.81
CA SER A 80 7.77 -4.64 0.91
C SER A 80 7.69 -6.17 1.05
N GLY A 81 7.48 -6.66 2.29
CA GLY A 81 7.34 -8.08 2.58
C GLY A 81 6.10 -8.68 1.89
N THR A 82 4.96 -7.99 1.99
CA THR A 82 3.69 -8.39 1.38
C THR A 82 3.74 -8.34 -0.14
N VAL A 83 4.32 -7.30 -0.72
CA VAL A 83 4.55 -7.22 -2.18
C VAL A 83 5.46 -8.34 -2.66
N ARG A 84 6.49 -8.71 -1.88
CA ARG A 84 7.36 -9.85 -2.19
C ARG A 84 6.60 -11.17 -2.16
N LEU A 85 5.75 -11.41 -1.15
CA LEU A 85 4.91 -12.61 -1.08
C LEU A 85 3.98 -12.73 -2.30
N LEU A 86 3.35 -11.62 -2.70
CA LEU A 86 2.53 -11.56 -3.91
C LEU A 86 3.36 -11.88 -5.16
N SER A 87 4.55 -11.29 -5.28
CA SER A 87 5.46 -11.48 -6.43
C SER A 87 5.97 -12.93 -6.57
N THR A 88 5.95 -13.70 -5.49
CA THR A 88 6.30 -15.13 -5.50
C THR A 88 5.07 -16.05 -5.56
N LYS A 89 3.87 -15.51 -5.80
CA LYS A 89 2.58 -16.23 -5.83
C LYS A 89 2.28 -17.01 -4.54
N ASN A 90 2.80 -16.55 -3.40
CA ASN A 90 2.44 -17.13 -2.11
C ASN A 90 1.00 -16.76 -1.76
N THR A 91 0.34 -17.62 -0.98
CA THR A 91 -0.96 -17.30 -0.41
C THR A 91 -0.85 -16.11 0.53
N LEU A 92 -1.79 -15.16 0.39
CA LEU A 92 -1.91 -14.03 1.28
C LEU A 92 -3.08 -14.25 2.24
N THR A 93 -2.86 -13.88 3.49
CA THR A 93 -3.86 -13.78 4.54
C THR A 93 -4.66 -12.48 4.39
N ASP A 94 -5.73 -12.35 5.16
CA ASP A 94 -6.55 -11.14 5.19
C ASP A 94 -5.75 -9.90 5.60
N ILE A 95 -4.70 -10.06 6.41
CA ILE A 95 -3.79 -8.97 6.82
C ILE A 95 -3.00 -8.45 5.62
N GLU A 96 -2.39 -9.35 4.84
CA GLU A 96 -1.60 -8.98 3.67
C GLU A 96 -2.49 -8.41 2.55
N LEU A 97 -3.70 -8.95 2.36
CA LEU A 97 -4.68 -8.40 1.41
C LEU A 97 -5.19 -7.02 1.86
N PHE A 98 -5.38 -6.81 3.17
CA PHE A 98 -5.66 -5.51 3.76
C PHE A 98 -4.52 -4.51 3.47
N GLU A 99 -3.26 -4.91 3.68
CA GLU A 99 -2.11 -4.03 3.44
C GLU A 99 -2.03 -3.59 1.98
N ILE A 100 -2.26 -4.49 1.03
CA ILE A 100 -2.30 -4.16 -0.41
C ILE A 100 -3.44 -3.18 -0.70
N LYS A 101 -4.66 -3.44 -0.19
CA LYS A 101 -5.82 -2.55 -0.40
C LYS A 101 -5.58 -1.16 0.17
N HIS A 102 -5.09 -1.11 1.41
CA HIS A 102 -4.82 0.14 2.11
C HIS A 102 -3.74 0.95 1.38
N PHE A 103 -2.65 0.30 0.97
CA PHE A 103 -1.59 0.95 0.22
C PHE A 103 -2.06 1.44 -1.15
N ALA A 104 -2.84 0.65 -1.89
CA ALA A 104 -3.38 1.06 -3.18
C ALA A 104 -4.27 2.31 -3.04
N LEU A 105 -5.20 2.33 -2.09
CA LEU A 105 -6.02 3.51 -1.78
C LEU A 105 -5.18 4.73 -1.41
N LEU A 106 -4.12 4.52 -0.61
CA LEU A 106 -3.22 5.58 -0.21
C LEU A 106 -2.45 6.15 -1.40
N ALA A 107 -1.88 5.28 -2.24
CA ALA A 107 -1.11 5.67 -3.43
C ALA A 107 -1.97 6.41 -4.46
N GLU A 108 -3.22 5.98 -4.70
CA GLU A 108 -4.16 6.73 -5.54
C GLU A 108 -4.40 8.15 -4.99
N SER A 109 -4.68 8.26 -3.68
CA SER A 109 -4.90 9.56 -3.04
C SER A 109 -3.67 10.47 -3.11
N VAL A 110 -2.47 9.91 -2.90
CA VAL A 110 -1.20 10.66 -3.04
C VAL A 110 -0.99 11.09 -4.49
N ARG A 111 -1.27 10.22 -5.47
CA ARG A 111 -1.14 10.57 -6.89
C ARG A 111 -2.08 11.69 -7.30
N GLU A 112 -3.34 11.67 -6.86
CA GLU A 112 -4.31 12.73 -7.15
C GLU A 112 -3.86 14.08 -6.56
N LEU A 113 -3.36 14.08 -5.32
CA LEU A 113 -2.84 15.28 -4.66
C LEU A 113 -1.58 15.79 -5.36
N ALA A 114 -0.65 14.90 -5.71
CA ALA A 114 0.55 15.23 -6.47
C ALA A 114 0.21 15.86 -7.83
N GLY A 115 -0.80 15.33 -8.52
CA GLY A 115 -1.30 15.90 -9.78
C GLY A 115 -1.87 17.31 -9.61
N GLN A 116 -2.67 17.55 -8.56
CA GLN A 116 -3.20 18.88 -8.25
C GLN A 116 -2.10 19.90 -7.90
N LEU A 117 -1.06 19.44 -7.19
CA LEU A 117 0.12 20.22 -6.84
C LEU A 117 1.14 20.34 -7.98
N LYS A 118 0.88 19.69 -9.13
CA LYS A 118 1.76 19.64 -10.30
C LYS A 118 3.17 19.07 -10.00
N ILE A 119 3.25 18.13 -9.07
CA ILE A 119 4.48 17.38 -8.77
C ILE A 119 4.72 16.39 -9.92
N SER A 120 5.67 16.68 -10.80
CA SER A 120 5.95 15.87 -12.00
C SER A 120 7.09 14.86 -11.84
N PHE A 121 7.94 15.04 -10.83
CA PHE A 121 9.11 14.19 -10.59
C PHE A 121 8.80 12.90 -9.82
N ALA A 122 7.60 12.78 -9.25
CA ALA A 122 7.15 11.57 -8.55
C ALA A 122 6.15 10.78 -9.42
N ALA A 123 6.61 9.72 -10.08
CA ALA A 123 5.80 8.91 -10.99
C ALA A 123 5.07 7.77 -10.27
N ILE A 124 3.90 8.06 -9.68
CA ILE A 124 3.07 7.05 -9.00
C ILE A 124 2.18 6.33 -10.03
N PRO A 125 2.29 4.99 -10.17
CA PRO A 125 1.47 4.24 -11.12
C PRO A 125 -0.01 4.21 -10.73
N VAL A 126 -0.86 3.84 -11.68
CA VAL A 126 -2.30 3.65 -11.44
C VAL A 126 -2.56 2.26 -10.87
N LEU A 127 -3.19 2.21 -9.70
CA LEU A 127 -3.51 1.02 -8.91
C LEU A 127 -5.02 0.78 -8.77
N GLU A 128 -5.87 1.53 -9.47
CA GLU A 128 -7.35 1.39 -9.40
C GLU A 128 -7.82 -0.06 -9.60
N LYS A 129 -7.20 -0.80 -10.52
CA LYS A 129 -7.52 -2.23 -10.74
C LYS A 129 -7.33 -3.10 -9.51
N ILE A 130 -6.32 -2.80 -8.68
CA ILE A 130 -6.05 -3.51 -7.43
C ILE A 130 -7.16 -3.23 -6.42
N ILE A 131 -7.62 -1.99 -6.36
CA ILE A 131 -8.73 -1.57 -5.50
C ILE A 131 -10.01 -2.29 -5.94
N ASP A 132 -10.31 -2.30 -7.24
CA ASP A 132 -11.50 -2.97 -7.79
C ASP A 132 -11.52 -4.48 -7.46
N ILE A 133 -10.36 -5.15 -7.49
CA ILE A 133 -10.24 -6.57 -7.11
C ILE A 133 -10.52 -6.78 -5.63
N LEU A 134 -10.02 -5.90 -4.75
CA LEU A 134 -10.08 -6.03 -3.29
C LEU A 134 -11.30 -5.34 -2.64
N ASP A 135 -12.09 -4.63 -3.43
CA ASP A 135 -13.25 -3.86 -3.00
C ASP A 135 -14.42 -4.01 -3.98
N PRO A 136 -14.99 -5.21 -4.13
CA PRO A 136 -16.08 -5.46 -5.08
C PRO A 136 -17.34 -4.63 -4.80
N GLU A 137 -17.47 -4.08 -3.58
CA GLU A 137 -18.57 -3.22 -3.16
C GLU A 137 -18.31 -1.72 -3.41
N LYS A 138 -17.10 -1.34 -3.84
CA LYS A 138 -16.69 0.04 -4.14
C LYS A 138 -16.89 1.02 -2.97
N LYS A 139 -16.76 0.53 -1.73
CA LYS A 139 -16.85 1.34 -0.52
C LYS A 139 -15.64 2.25 -0.34
N ARG A 140 -14.49 1.90 -0.92
CA ARG A 140 -13.18 2.56 -0.78
C ARG A 140 -12.77 2.78 0.68
N ILE A 141 -13.17 1.85 1.54
CA ILE A 141 -12.82 1.84 2.97
C ILE A 141 -11.57 0.98 3.13
N PRO A 142 -10.55 1.43 3.90
CA PRO A 142 -9.34 0.65 4.16
C PRO A 142 -9.63 -0.44 5.19
N HIS A 143 -10.44 -1.42 4.81
CA HIS A 143 -10.74 -2.64 5.56
C HIS A 143 -10.84 -3.77 4.53
N PHE A 144 -10.42 -4.97 4.92
CA PHE A 144 -10.52 -6.15 4.08
C PHE A 144 -10.94 -7.35 4.91
N TYR A 145 -11.88 -8.11 4.37
CA TYR A 145 -12.20 -9.47 4.72
C TYR A 145 -12.76 -10.13 3.47
N VAL A 146 -12.89 -11.46 3.47
CA VAL A 146 -13.56 -12.15 2.36
C VAL A 146 -15.06 -11.84 2.38
N TYR A 147 -15.48 -10.84 1.60
CA TYR A 147 -16.88 -10.43 1.46
C TYR A 147 -17.75 -11.51 0.80
N ASP A 148 -19.03 -11.54 1.17
CA ASP A 148 -20.05 -12.39 0.53
C ASP A 148 -20.14 -12.16 -0.98
N ARG A 149 -19.84 -10.94 -1.41
CA ARG A 149 -19.87 -10.55 -2.82
C ARG A 149 -18.84 -11.28 -3.69
N TYR A 150 -17.80 -11.87 -3.10
CA TYR A 150 -16.86 -12.71 -3.86
C TYR A 150 -17.46 -14.06 -4.27
N SER A 151 -18.45 -14.57 -3.52
CA SER A 151 -19.04 -15.88 -3.81
C SER A 151 -20.45 -16.01 -3.23
N PRO A 152 -21.48 -16.18 -4.08
CA PRO A 152 -22.84 -16.49 -3.63
C PRO A 152 -22.91 -17.74 -2.73
N ALA A 153 -22.03 -18.72 -2.98
CA ALA A 153 -21.95 -19.93 -2.17
C ALA A 153 -21.45 -19.63 -0.74
N LEU A 154 -20.50 -18.71 -0.58
CA LEU A 154 -20.02 -18.28 0.75
C LEU A 154 -21.13 -17.57 1.52
N ALA A 155 -21.88 -16.70 0.84
CA ALA A 155 -23.03 -15.99 1.43
C ALA A 155 -24.11 -16.98 1.92
N ALA A 156 -24.40 -18.02 1.13
CA ALA A 156 -25.34 -19.07 1.50
C ALA A 156 -24.86 -19.85 2.75
N LEU A 157 -23.57 -20.22 2.81
CA LEU A 157 -22.98 -20.91 3.96
C LEU A 157 -23.02 -20.07 5.25
N ARG A 158 -22.70 -18.77 5.16
CA ARG A 158 -22.78 -17.85 6.31
C ARG A 158 -24.21 -17.65 6.79
N THR A 159 -25.17 -17.56 5.86
CA THR A 159 -26.60 -17.51 6.20
C THR A 159 -27.06 -18.79 6.88
N GLN A 160 -26.61 -19.95 6.41
CA GLN A 160 -26.89 -21.24 7.04
C GLN A 160 -26.32 -21.29 8.47
N LEU A 161 -25.07 -20.90 8.67
CA LEU A 161 -24.44 -20.84 9.99
C LEU A 161 -25.19 -19.91 10.95
N SER A 162 -25.58 -18.72 10.50
CA SER A 162 -26.36 -17.78 11.31
C SER A 162 -27.73 -18.31 11.71
N ARG A 163 -28.36 -19.15 10.88
CA ARG A 163 -29.64 -19.81 11.21
C ARG A 163 -29.44 -20.90 12.25
N MET A 164 -28.42 -21.74 12.08
CA MET A 164 -28.10 -22.84 13.01
C MET A 164 -27.74 -22.31 14.41
N SER A 165 -27.02 -21.18 14.50
CA SER A 165 -26.73 -20.55 15.80
C SER A 165 -27.97 -20.04 16.54
N GLY A 166 -29.05 -19.70 15.81
CA GLY A 166 -30.32 -19.28 16.41
C GLY A 166 -31.23 -20.44 16.82
N GLN A 167 -30.89 -21.68 16.44
CA GLN A 167 -31.70 -22.89 16.67
C GLN A 167 -31.10 -23.83 17.72
N GLU A 168 -30.04 -23.41 18.43
CA GLU A 168 -29.29 -24.23 19.39
C GLU A 168 -28.83 -25.59 18.79
N CYS A 169 -28.42 -25.58 17.51
CA CYS A 169 -27.85 -26.76 16.87
C CYS A 169 -26.52 -27.19 17.54
N ASP A 170 -26.30 -28.50 17.64
CA ASP A 170 -25.08 -29.07 18.19
C ASP A 170 -23.84 -28.70 17.35
N GLU A 171 -22.68 -28.62 18.01
CA GLU A 171 -21.39 -28.36 17.36
C GLU A 171 -21.12 -29.36 16.21
N GLN A 172 -21.51 -30.63 16.38
CA GLN A 172 -21.30 -31.67 15.38
C GLN A 172 -22.00 -31.39 14.04
N GLU A 173 -23.11 -30.65 14.05
CA GLU A 173 -23.86 -30.29 12.83
C GLU A 173 -23.33 -29.00 12.18
N THR A 174 -22.80 -28.08 12.98
CA THR A 174 -22.31 -26.78 12.50
C THR A 174 -20.88 -26.84 11.98
N GLU A 175 -20.02 -27.66 12.57
CA GLU A 175 -18.62 -27.84 12.16
C GLU A 175 -18.41 -28.16 10.66
N PRO A 176 -19.15 -29.09 10.01
CA PRO A 176 -18.94 -29.34 8.58
C PRO A 176 -19.24 -28.11 7.71
N VAL A 177 -20.23 -27.30 8.08
CA VAL A 177 -20.59 -26.07 7.36
C VAL A 177 -19.52 -24.99 7.55
N ARG A 178 -18.96 -24.87 8.77
CA ARG A 178 -17.83 -23.96 9.06
C ARG A 178 -16.61 -24.33 8.26
N LEU A 179 -16.27 -25.62 8.22
CA LEU A 179 -15.15 -26.13 7.43
C LEU A 179 -15.33 -25.82 5.94
N GLN A 180 -16.52 -26.04 5.39
CA GLN A 180 -16.82 -25.68 4.00
C GLN A 180 -16.67 -24.18 3.72
N ALA A 181 -17.14 -23.32 4.63
CA ALA A 181 -16.96 -21.87 4.50
C ALA A 181 -15.48 -21.48 4.51
N GLN A 182 -14.68 -22.04 5.43
CA GLN A 182 -13.25 -21.77 5.53
C GLN A 182 -12.49 -22.22 4.26
N LEU A 183 -12.78 -23.42 3.75
CA LEU A 183 -12.19 -23.90 2.50
C LEU A 183 -12.52 -23.00 1.30
N LEU A 184 -13.74 -22.44 1.28
CA LEU A 184 -14.16 -21.52 0.24
C LEU A 184 -13.48 -20.16 0.36
N GLU A 185 -13.30 -19.64 1.58
CA GLU A 185 -12.52 -18.43 1.84
C GLU A 185 -11.05 -18.60 1.41
N ASP A 186 -10.45 -19.75 1.73
CA ASP A 186 -9.08 -20.08 1.29
C ASP A 186 -8.96 -20.11 -0.22
N LYS A 187 -9.97 -20.64 -0.92
CA LYS A 187 -10.05 -20.63 -2.38
C LYS A 187 -10.16 -19.20 -2.91
N ILE A 188 -11.04 -18.39 -2.33
CA ILE A 188 -11.20 -16.98 -2.74
C ILE A 188 -9.88 -16.21 -2.55
N ARG A 189 -9.17 -16.41 -1.43
CA ARG A 189 -7.85 -15.78 -1.22
C ARG A 189 -6.85 -16.19 -2.29
N LYS A 190 -6.80 -17.47 -2.68
CA LYS A 190 -5.94 -17.94 -3.78
C LYS A 190 -6.32 -17.29 -5.11
N ASP A 191 -7.60 -17.20 -5.41
CA ASP A 191 -8.11 -16.58 -6.64
C ASP A 191 -7.79 -15.07 -6.68
N LEU A 192 -7.90 -14.37 -5.55
CA LEU A 192 -7.50 -12.97 -5.42
C LEU A 192 -6.00 -12.79 -5.65
N VAL A 193 -5.16 -13.65 -5.08
CA VAL A 193 -3.70 -13.61 -5.32
C VAL A 193 -3.39 -13.81 -6.82
N GLN A 194 -4.09 -14.71 -7.50
CA GLN A 194 -3.91 -14.91 -8.95
C GLN A 194 -4.29 -13.66 -9.75
N GLN A 195 -5.37 -12.98 -9.38
CA GLN A 195 -5.82 -11.73 -10.02
C GLN A 195 -4.86 -10.56 -9.72
N LEU A 196 -4.28 -10.51 -8.52
CA LEU A 196 -3.37 -9.46 -8.09
C LEU A 196 -1.93 -9.64 -8.61
N PHE A 197 -1.51 -10.87 -8.87
CA PHE A 197 -0.14 -11.19 -9.29
C PHE A 197 0.37 -10.37 -10.48
N PRO A 198 -0.39 -10.16 -11.58
CA PRO A 198 0.03 -9.31 -12.70
C PRO A 198 0.27 -7.84 -12.31
N HIS A 199 -0.26 -7.39 -11.18
CA HIS A 199 -0.16 -6.02 -10.68
C HIS A 199 0.97 -5.82 -9.65
N ALA A 200 1.66 -6.89 -9.23
CA ALA A 200 2.78 -6.81 -8.29
C ALA A 200 3.90 -5.83 -8.72
N PRO A 201 4.29 -5.74 -10.01
CA PRO A 201 5.27 -4.75 -10.44
C PRO A 201 4.81 -3.30 -10.24
N ALA A 202 3.51 -3.02 -10.40
CA ALA A 202 2.95 -1.69 -10.18
C ALA A 202 2.97 -1.32 -8.69
N LEU A 203 2.66 -2.26 -7.79
CA LEU A 203 2.79 -2.08 -6.34
C LEU A 203 4.24 -1.80 -5.95
N SER A 204 5.18 -2.59 -6.48
CA SER A 204 6.61 -2.40 -6.22
C SER A 204 7.09 -1.03 -6.69
N LYS A 205 6.64 -0.59 -7.87
CA LYS A 205 6.98 0.75 -8.41
C LYS A 205 6.29 1.89 -7.64
N ALA A 206 5.13 1.67 -7.03
CA ALA A 206 4.51 2.70 -6.21
C ALA A 206 5.20 2.87 -4.84
N LEU A 207 5.93 1.85 -4.40
CA LEU A 207 6.61 1.84 -3.09
C LEU A 207 8.01 2.48 -3.15
N HIS A 208 8.60 2.59 -4.34
CA HIS A 208 9.95 3.10 -4.61
C HIS A 208 9.90 4.24 -5.64
#